data_AF-A0A7J4ZQ79-F1
#
_entry.id   AF-A0A7J4ZQ79-F1
#
_cell.length_a   1.000
_cell.length_b   1.000
_cell.length_c   1.000
_cell.angle_alpha   90.00
_cell.angle_beta   90.00
_cell.angle_gamma   90.00
#
_symmetry.space_group_name_H-M   'P 1'
#
loop_
_entity.id
_entity.type
_entity.pdbx_description
1 polymer ?
#
loop_
_entity_poly.entity_id
_entity_poly.type
_entity_poly.pdbx_seq_one_letter_code
_entity_poly.pdbx_strand_id
1 'polypeptide(L)'
;MHMNYTKKLVWAGIIIGALLICAAGVFAFSLGKYEKIKANNGTVSIPVSRLSGDKVRFYRFDDGGKSIAFFVVKAPDGSYRTAFDACDVCYREKKGYEQQGNQMLCKNCNKKFAIDRIGPNSGGGCNPSFLPHQLSGGAITIKAADLKAGARFF
;
A
#
# COMPACT_ATOMS: atom_id res chain seq x y z
N MET A 1 29.90 -19.32 -50.04
CA MET A 1 29.44 -18.37 -49.01
C MET A 1 29.55 -19.02 -47.63
N HIS A 2 30.69 -18.89 -46.95
CA HIS A 2 30.89 -19.46 -45.61
C HIS A 2 30.43 -18.45 -44.55
N MET A 3 29.18 -18.57 -44.13
CA MET A 3 28.61 -17.79 -43.03
C MET A 3 29.21 -18.30 -41.72
N ASN A 4 30.17 -17.55 -41.16
CA ASN A 4 30.93 -17.92 -39.95
C ASN A 4 30.00 -18.12 -38.73
N TYR A 5 29.78 -19.39 -38.38
CA TYR A 5 28.91 -19.86 -37.28
C TYR A 5 29.26 -19.24 -35.92
N THR A 6 30.54 -18.89 -35.72
CA THR A 6 31.08 -18.26 -34.51
C THR A 6 30.44 -16.90 -34.21
N LYS A 7 30.09 -16.11 -35.24
CA LYS A 7 29.44 -14.80 -35.03
C LYS A 7 27.97 -14.94 -34.59
N LYS A 8 27.28 -16.01 -35.03
CA LYS A 8 25.90 -16.31 -34.62
C LYS A 8 25.80 -16.74 -33.16
N LEU A 9 26.77 -17.51 -32.67
CA LEU A 9 26.80 -17.97 -31.27
C LEU A 9 27.11 -16.83 -30.29
N VAL A 10 28.01 -15.91 -30.65
CA VAL A 10 28.30 -14.71 -29.84
C VAL A 10 27.08 -13.78 -29.76
N TRP A 11 26.36 -13.56 -30.87
CA TRP A 11 25.14 -12.76 -30.87
C TRP A 11 23.98 -13.43 -30.12
N ALA A 12 23.82 -14.75 -30.24
CA ALA A 12 22.82 -15.49 -29.46
C ALA A 12 23.10 -15.45 -27.95
N GLY A 13 24.37 -15.53 -27.54
CA GLY A 13 24.79 -15.39 -26.15
C GLY A 13 24.53 -13.99 -25.57
N ILE A 14 24.74 -12.93 -26.36
CA ILE A 14 24.45 -11.54 -25.96
C ILE A 14 22.93 -11.32 -25.81
N ILE A 15 22.11 -11.88 -26.71
CA ILE A 15 20.65 -11.76 -26.65
C ILE A 15 20.09 -12.52 -25.42
N ILE A 16 20.59 -13.73 -25.14
CA ILE A 16 20.18 -14.52 -23.96
C ILE A 16 20.66 -13.85 -22.67
N GLY A 17 21.88 -13.31 -22.64
CA GLY A 17 22.41 -12.55 -21.50
C GLY A 17 21.60 -11.27 -21.24
N ALA A 18 21.23 -10.52 -22.27
CA ALA A 18 20.37 -9.35 -22.14
C ALA A 18 18.94 -9.70 -21.68
N LEU A 19 18.37 -10.81 -22.17
CA LEU A 19 17.06 -11.30 -21.72
C LEU A 19 17.05 -11.74 -20.25
N LEU A 20 18.14 -12.35 -19.76
CA LEU A 20 18.27 -12.74 -18.36
C LEU A 20 18.48 -11.52 -17.43
N ILE A 21 19.17 -10.47 -17.90
CA ILE A 21 19.30 -9.20 -17.14
C ILE A 21 17.96 -8.44 -17.13
N CYS A 22 17.15 -8.52 -18.20
CA CYS A 22 15.80 -7.95 -18.22
C CYS A 22 14.81 -8.72 -17.31
N ALA A 23 14.97 -10.05 -17.16
CA ALA A 23 14.11 -10.84 -16.28
C ALA A 23 14.36 -10.56 -14.78
N ALA A 24 15.58 -10.16 -14.40
CA ALA A 24 15.91 -9.77 -13.03
C ALA A 24 15.46 -8.34 -12.66
N GLY A 25 15.16 -7.49 -13.65
CA GLY A 25 14.89 -6.06 -13.44
C GLY A 25 13.49 -5.69 -12.93
N VAL A 26 12.55 -6.65 -12.80
CA VAL A 26 11.16 -6.35 -12.42
C VAL A 26 10.83 -6.72 -10.96
N PHE A 27 11.78 -7.24 -10.20
CA PHE A 27 11.64 -7.28 -8.74
C PHE A 27 11.94 -5.88 -8.18
N ALA A 28 10.96 -4.99 -8.28
CA ALA A 28 10.92 -3.76 -7.50
C ALA A 28 10.89 -4.16 -6.00
N PHE A 29 12.07 -4.35 -5.43
CA PHE A 29 12.27 -4.59 -4.01
C PHE A 29 11.91 -3.28 -3.29
N SER A 30 10.64 -3.13 -2.91
CA SER A 30 10.16 -2.01 -2.12
C SER A 30 10.76 -2.12 -0.72
N LEU A 31 11.90 -1.44 -0.49
CA LEU A 31 12.66 -1.44 0.76
C LEU A 31 11.97 -0.70 1.93
N GLY A 32 10.72 -0.28 1.79
CA GLY A 32 10.03 0.55 2.79
C GLY A 32 8.65 0.02 3.17
N LYS A 33 8.22 0.33 4.40
CA LYS A 33 6.86 0.02 4.91
C LYS A 33 5.76 0.47 3.95
N TYR A 34 5.95 1.60 3.26
CA TYR A 34 4.91 2.27 2.45
C TYR A 34 5.17 2.16 0.95
N GLU A 35 4.16 1.74 0.20
CA GLU A 35 4.11 1.82 -1.25
C GLU A 35 3.61 3.21 -1.68
N LYS A 36 4.32 3.89 -2.59
CA LYS A 36 3.86 5.19 -3.12
C LYS A 36 2.68 4.98 -4.07
N ILE A 37 1.63 5.78 -3.92
CA ILE A 37 0.44 5.70 -4.77
C ILE A 37 -0.01 7.10 -5.19
N LYS A 38 -0.51 7.21 -6.42
CA LYS A 38 -1.02 8.46 -7.00
C LYS A 38 -2.52 8.30 -7.27
N ALA A 39 -3.24 9.42 -7.22
CA ALA A 39 -4.62 9.46 -7.68
C ALA A 39 -4.65 9.60 -9.21
N ASN A 40 -5.59 8.91 -9.84
CA ASN A 40 -5.99 9.10 -11.23
C ASN A 40 -7.45 9.54 -11.24
N ASN A 41 -7.78 10.62 -11.94
CA ASN A 41 -9.12 11.21 -11.98
C ASN A 41 -9.75 11.37 -10.57
N GLY A 42 -8.95 11.89 -9.63
CA GLY A 42 -9.39 12.16 -8.27
C GLY A 42 -9.56 10.93 -7.37
N THR A 43 -9.13 9.74 -7.79
CA THR A 43 -9.28 8.50 -7.03
C THR A 43 -7.99 7.70 -7.00
N VAL A 44 -7.68 7.13 -5.83
CA VAL A 44 -6.65 6.11 -5.65
C VAL A 44 -7.31 4.74 -5.80
N SER A 45 -6.77 3.88 -6.66
CA SER A 45 -7.28 2.53 -6.90
C SER A 45 -6.22 1.47 -6.56
N ILE A 46 -6.61 0.52 -5.71
CA ILE A 46 -5.75 -0.56 -5.22
C ILE A 46 -6.39 -1.90 -5.62
N PRO A 47 -5.80 -2.67 -6.56
CA PRO A 47 -6.35 -3.96 -6.95
C PRO A 47 -6.42 -4.93 -5.78
N VAL A 48 -7.54 -5.65 -5.63
CA VAL A 48 -7.70 -6.62 -4.53
C VAL A 48 -6.68 -7.76 -4.60
N SER A 49 -6.13 -8.04 -5.79
CA SER A 49 -5.04 -9.00 -5.97
C SER A 49 -3.75 -8.61 -5.23
N ARG A 50 -3.54 -7.31 -4.93
CA ARG A 50 -2.43 -6.85 -4.10
C ARG A 50 -2.69 -7.00 -2.60
N LEU A 51 -3.95 -7.26 -2.23
CA LEU A 51 -4.45 -7.40 -0.87
C LEU A 51 -4.68 -8.89 -0.53
N SER A 52 -3.92 -9.79 -1.17
CA SER A 52 -4.00 -11.22 -0.95
C SER A 52 -3.47 -11.61 0.43
N GLY A 53 -4.18 -12.53 1.09
CA GLY A 53 -3.89 -12.97 2.45
C GLY A 53 -4.31 -11.95 3.51
N ASP A 54 -3.93 -12.22 4.75
CA ASP A 54 -4.37 -11.43 5.90
C ASP A 54 -3.37 -10.32 6.26
N LYS A 55 -2.48 -9.93 5.35
CA LYS A 55 -1.43 -8.92 5.60
C LYS A 55 -1.87 -7.52 5.20
N VAL A 56 -1.68 -6.57 6.10
CA VAL A 56 -1.88 -5.14 5.88
C VAL A 56 -0.92 -4.63 4.81
N ARG A 57 -1.40 -3.72 3.98
CA ARG A 57 -0.62 -2.99 3.00
C ARG A 57 -0.67 -1.50 3.33
N PHE A 58 0.49 -0.90 3.52
CA PHE A 58 0.61 0.53 3.79
C PHE A 58 0.98 1.29 2.52
N TYR A 59 0.40 2.47 2.38
CA TYR A 59 0.56 3.33 1.22
C TYR A 59 0.87 4.77 1.64
N ARG A 60 1.51 5.52 0.74
CA ARG A 60 1.69 6.97 0.84
C ARG A 60 1.13 7.65 -0.40
N PHE A 61 0.21 8.58 -0.17
CA PHE A 61 -0.31 9.50 -1.16
C PHE A 61 0.36 10.86 -0.97
N ASP A 62 0.93 11.41 -2.03
CA ASP A 62 1.50 12.77 -2.02
C ASP A 62 0.46 13.78 -2.48
N ASP A 63 0.21 14.79 -1.65
CA ASP A 63 -0.64 15.94 -1.97
C ASP A 63 0.18 17.23 -1.85
N GLY A 64 0.79 17.65 -2.95
CA GLY A 64 1.56 18.91 -3.00
C GLY A 64 2.71 18.95 -2.00
N GLY A 65 3.42 17.83 -1.82
CA GLY A 65 4.52 17.71 -0.86
C GLY A 65 4.11 17.29 0.55
N LYS A 66 2.80 17.17 0.85
CA LYS A 66 2.33 16.51 2.06
C LYS A 66 2.14 15.01 1.81
N SER A 67 2.92 14.20 2.53
CA SER A 67 2.85 12.74 2.46
C SER A 67 1.80 12.18 3.43
N ILE A 68 0.65 11.76 2.91
CA ILE A 68 -0.47 11.19 3.67
C ILE A 68 -0.34 9.66 3.68
N ALA A 69 -0.14 9.08 4.86
CA ALA A 69 0.02 7.64 5.03
C ALA A 69 -1.30 6.96 5.43
N PHE A 70 -1.62 5.84 4.79
CA PHE A 70 -2.82 5.05 5.09
C PHE A 70 -2.54 3.57 4.87
N PHE A 71 -3.47 2.72 5.28
CA PHE A 71 -3.37 1.29 5.04
C PHE A 71 -4.68 0.67 4.59
N VAL A 72 -4.55 -0.49 3.95
CA VAL A 72 -5.66 -1.37 3.56
C VAL A 72 -5.35 -2.77 4.08
N VAL A 73 -6.33 -3.41 4.71
CA VAL A 73 -6.20 -4.78 5.21
C VAL A 73 -7.51 -5.54 4.98
N LYS A 74 -7.40 -6.84 4.67
CA LYS A 74 -8.56 -7.72 4.61
C LYS A 74 -8.91 -8.18 6.03
N ALA A 75 -10.16 -7.99 6.41
CA ALA A 75 -10.70 -8.46 7.68
C ALA A 75 -11.03 -9.97 7.61
N PRO A 76 -11.03 -10.67 8.76
CA PRO A 76 -11.51 -12.05 8.88
C PRO A 76 -12.86 -12.34 8.23
N ASP A 77 -13.80 -11.38 8.24
CA ASP A 77 -15.12 -11.49 7.59
C ASP A 77 -15.06 -11.39 6.05
N GLY A 78 -13.87 -11.22 5.47
CA GLY A 78 -13.63 -11.08 4.04
C GLY A 78 -13.77 -9.66 3.50
N SER A 79 -14.28 -8.72 4.29
CA SER A 79 -14.36 -7.30 3.94
C SER A 79 -12.99 -6.62 3.96
N TYR A 80 -12.89 -5.42 3.40
CA TYR A 80 -11.66 -4.62 3.42
C TYR A 80 -11.81 -3.45 4.38
N ARG A 81 -10.74 -3.16 5.12
CA ARG A 81 -10.67 -2.06 6.08
C ARG A 81 -9.62 -1.07 5.63
N THR A 82 -9.98 0.20 5.67
CA THR A 82 -9.13 1.32 5.25
C THR A 82 -9.10 2.37 6.35
N ALA A 83 -7.90 2.81 6.70
CA ALA A 83 -7.70 3.85 7.70
C ALA A 83 -6.39 4.58 7.46
N PHE A 84 -6.29 5.79 7.99
CA PHE A 84 -5.01 6.50 8.07
C PHE A 84 -4.05 5.73 8.97
N ASP A 85 -2.75 5.85 8.68
CA ASP A 85 -1.69 5.34 9.56
C ASP A 85 -1.46 6.30 10.75
N ALA A 86 -2.55 6.74 11.36
CA ALA A 86 -2.62 7.74 12.42
C ALA A 86 -3.98 7.65 13.17
N CYS A 87 -4.05 8.29 14.33
CA CYS A 87 -5.27 8.49 15.09
C CYS A 87 -5.35 9.89 15.68
N ASP A 88 -6.55 10.30 16.07
CA ASP A 88 -6.82 11.64 16.61
C ASP A 88 -6.00 11.96 17.88
N VAL A 89 -5.54 10.95 18.61
CA VAL A 89 -4.77 11.11 19.86
C VAL A 89 -3.26 11.13 19.62
N CYS A 90 -2.71 10.19 18.85
CA CYS A 90 -1.26 9.96 18.77
C CYS A 90 -0.60 10.49 17.49
N TYR A 91 -1.34 11.09 16.56
CA TYR A 91 -0.80 11.46 15.23
C TYR A 91 0.43 12.36 15.28
N ARG A 92 0.58 13.21 16.31
CA ARG A 92 1.73 14.13 16.46
C ARG A 92 3.07 13.38 16.57
N GLU A 93 3.06 12.15 17.06
CA GLU A 93 4.26 11.33 17.25
C GLU A 93 4.75 10.66 15.96
N LYS A 94 3.92 10.64 14.91
CA LYS A 94 4.28 10.10 13.57
C LYS A 94 4.77 8.64 13.55
N LYS A 95 4.44 7.85 14.59
CA LYS A 95 4.86 6.43 14.69
C LYS A 95 3.95 5.46 13.94
N GLY A 96 2.68 5.82 13.74
CA GLY A 96 1.68 5.01 13.03
C GLY A 96 1.39 3.65 13.67
N TYR A 97 0.96 2.71 12.85
CA TYR A 97 0.50 1.38 13.23
C TYR A 97 1.36 0.26 12.62
N GLU A 98 1.28 -0.91 13.24
CA GLU A 98 1.74 -2.19 12.70
C GLU A 98 0.66 -3.24 12.92
N GLN A 99 0.62 -4.26 12.06
CA GLN A 99 -0.31 -5.37 12.25
C GLN A 99 0.32 -6.43 13.17
N GLN A 100 -0.48 -6.91 14.12
CA GLN A 100 -0.18 -8.08 14.95
C GLN A 100 -1.39 -9.03 14.92
N GLY A 101 -1.29 -10.10 14.13
CA GLY A 101 -2.42 -11.02 13.91
C GLY A 101 -3.65 -10.29 13.37
N ASN A 102 -4.78 -10.42 14.05
CA ASN A 102 -6.05 -9.77 13.70
C ASN A 102 -6.20 -8.35 14.30
N GLN A 103 -5.11 -7.73 14.76
CA GLN A 103 -5.12 -6.42 15.39
C GLN A 103 -4.13 -5.45 14.74
N MET A 104 -4.43 -4.16 14.83
CA MET A 104 -3.50 -3.07 14.56
C MET A 104 -2.97 -2.50 15.88
N LEU A 105 -1.66 -2.55 16.09
CA LEU A 105 -0.97 -1.96 17.23
C LEU A 105 -0.59 -0.51 16.90
N CYS A 106 -0.95 0.44 17.75
CA CYS A 106 -0.37 1.78 17.70
C CYS A 106 1.06 1.75 18.25
N LYS A 107 2.04 2.09 17.42
CA LYS A 107 3.47 2.07 17.80
C LYS A 107 3.86 3.16 18.80
N ASN A 108 2.94 4.06 19.13
CA ASN A 108 3.16 5.08 20.14
C ASN A 108 2.69 4.66 21.54
N CYS A 109 1.43 4.23 21.67
CA CYS A 109 0.81 3.97 22.97
C CYS A 109 0.59 2.49 23.27
N ASN A 110 1.02 1.60 22.37
CA ASN A 110 0.94 0.14 22.49
C ASN A 110 -0.48 -0.44 22.62
N LYS A 111 -1.53 0.36 22.38
CA LYS A 111 -2.90 -0.14 22.30
C LYS A 111 -3.10 -0.93 21.00
N LYS A 112 -3.87 -2.01 21.10
CA LYS A 112 -4.21 -2.92 20.01
C LYS A 112 -5.69 -2.80 19.66
N PHE A 113 -6.00 -2.71 18.37
CA PHE A 113 -7.35 -2.53 17.87
C PHE A 113 -7.69 -3.67 16.92
N ALA A 114 -8.80 -4.37 17.16
CA ALA A 114 -9.26 -5.44 16.26
C ALA A 114 -9.53 -4.88 14.86
N ILE A 115 -9.03 -5.55 13.83
CA ILE A 115 -9.21 -5.12 12.42
C ILE A 115 -10.70 -5.04 12.06
N ASP A 116 -11.52 -6.00 12.53
CA ASP A 116 -12.97 -6.02 12.29
C ASP A 116 -13.72 -4.79 12.79
N ARG A 117 -13.13 -4.05 13.75
CA ARG A 117 -13.72 -2.83 14.32
C ARG A 117 -13.33 -1.56 13.59
N ILE A 118 -12.43 -1.63 12.60
CA ILE A 118 -12.08 -0.47 11.77
C ILE A 118 -13.23 -0.23 10.77
N GLY A 119 -13.80 0.96 10.75
CA GLY A 119 -14.97 1.26 9.92
C GLY A 119 -15.54 2.64 10.21
N PRO A 120 -16.71 2.99 9.66
CA PRO A 120 -17.31 4.33 9.79
C PRO A 120 -17.42 4.85 11.23
N ASN A 121 -17.58 3.96 12.20
CA ASN A 121 -17.70 4.29 13.62
C ASN A 121 -16.35 4.36 14.36
N SER A 122 -15.24 4.07 13.67
CA SER A 122 -13.89 4.10 14.25
C SER A 122 -13.20 5.45 13.98
N GLY A 123 -13.77 6.54 14.45
CA GLY A 123 -13.17 7.88 14.39
C GLY A 123 -13.24 8.60 15.75
N GLY A 124 -12.40 9.61 15.97
CA GLY A 124 -12.51 10.47 17.16
C GLY A 124 -11.86 9.89 18.44
N GLY A 125 -10.83 9.06 18.29
CA GLY A 125 -10.21 8.37 19.42
C GLY A 125 -8.82 7.82 19.13
N CYS A 126 -8.38 6.85 19.93
CA CYS A 126 -7.04 6.27 19.83
C CYS A 126 -6.93 5.15 18.76
N ASN A 127 -8.07 4.66 18.24
CA ASN A 127 -8.13 3.70 17.15
C ASN A 127 -7.66 4.34 15.82
N PRO A 128 -7.22 3.54 14.82
CA PRO A 128 -6.92 4.06 13.50
C PRO A 128 -8.09 4.89 12.97
N SER A 129 -7.83 6.10 12.50
CA SER A 129 -8.88 6.99 11.97
C SER A 129 -9.38 6.44 10.63
N PHE A 130 -10.67 6.12 10.56
CA PHE A 130 -11.29 5.54 9.37
C PHE A 130 -11.09 6.39 8.11
N LEU A 131 -10.86 5.71 6.99
CA LEU A 131 -10.75 6.30 5.67
C LEU A 131 -11.82 5.66 4.78
N PRO A 132 -12.81 6.40 4.26
CA PRO A 132 -13.82 5.83 3.38
C PRO A 132 -13.23 5.16 2.14
N HIS A 133 -13.81 4.03 1.73
CA HIS A 133 -13.48 3.35 0.48
C HIS A 133 -14.73 2.76 -0.17
N GLN A 134 -14.58 2.36 -1.42
CA GLN A 134 -15.55 1.53 -2.13
C GLN A 134 -14.83 0.33 -2.76
N LEU A 135 -15.54 -0.77 -2.93
CA LEU A 135 -15.08 -1.91 -3.73
C LEU A 135 -15.77 -1.84 -5.08
N SER A 136 -15.02 -1.56 -6.15
CA SER A 136 -15.54 -1.46 -7.51
C SER A 136 -14.54 -2.01 -8.52
N GLY A 137 -15.02 -2.81 -9.48
CA GLY A 137 -14.17 -3.37 -10.54
C GLY A 137 -12.99 -4.21 -10.05
N GLY A 138 -13.11 -4.89 -8.90
CA GLY A 138 -12.00 -5.67 -8.32
C GLY A 138 -10.90 -4.80 -7.69
N ALA A 139 -11.19 -3.55 -7.35
CA ALA A 139 -10.25 -2.67 -6.66
C ALA A 139 -10.92 -1.95 -5.48
N ILE A 140 -10.10 -1.66 -4.46
CA ILE A 140 -10.43 -0.71 -3.42
C ILE A 140 -10.16 0.69 -3.96
N THR A 141 -11.20 1.50 -4.05
CA THR A 141 -11.15 2.88 -4.52
C THR A 141 -11.35 3.85 -3.38
N ILE A 142 -10.45 4.82 -3.24
CA ILE A 142 -10.46 5.85 -2.20
C ILE A 142 -10.41 7.21 -2.89
N LYS A 143 -11.32 8.12 -2.55
CA LYS A 143 -11.31 9.46 -3.15
C LYS A 143 -10.08 10.22 -2.64
N ALA A 144 -9.42 10.93 -3.54
CA ALA A 144 -8.32 11.82 -3.18
C ALA A 144 -8.78 12.88 -2.16
N ALA A 145 -10.01 13.38 -2.28
CA ALA A 145 -10.58 14.32 -1.32
C ALA A 145 -10.62 13.78 0.13
N ASP A 146 -10.97 12.50 0.30
CA ASP A 146 -11.01 11.86 1.63
C ASP A 146 -9.60 11.72 2.21
N LEU A 147 -8.61 11.37 1.38
CA LEU A 147 -7.20 11.36 1.77
C LEU A 147 -6.73 12.75 2.23
N LYS A 148 -7.04 13.79 1.44
CA LYS A 148 -6.68 15.18 1.75
C LYS A 148 -7.33 15.69 3.02
N ALA A 149 -8.56 15.28 3.34
CA ALA A 149 -9.19 15.63 4.62
C ALA A 149 -8.40 15.10 5.83
N GLY A 150 -7.71 13.97 5.68
CA GLY A 150 -6.80 13.41 6.69
C GLY A 150 -5.42 14.05 6.75
N ALA A 151 -5.10 15.01 5.87
CA ALA A 151 -3.83 15.72 5.84
C ALA A 151 -3.43 16.31 7.19
N ARG A 152 -4.40 16.68 8.04
CA ARG A 152 -4.14 17.21 9.39
C ARG A 152 -3.38 16.24 10.32
N PHE A 153 -3.42 14.94 10.04
CA PHE A 153 -2.69 13.94 10.82
C PHE A 153 -1.20 13.86 10.47
N PHE A 154 -0.78 14.43 9.33
CA PHE A 154 0.56 14.34 8.77
C PHE A 154 1.19 15.72 8.67
#